data_AF-A0A8T0EUV2-F1
#
_entry.id   AF-A0A8T0EUV2-F1
#
_cell.length_a   1.000
_cell.length_b   1.000
_cell.length_c   1.000
_cell.angle_alpha   90.00
_cell.angle_beta   90.00
_cell.angle_gamma   90.00
#
_symmetry.space_group_name_H-M   'P 1'
#
loop_
_entity.id
_entity.type
_entity.pdbx_description
1 polymer ?
#
loop_
_entity_poly.entity_id
_entity_poly.type
_entity_poly.pdbx_seq_one_letter_code
_entity_poly.pdbx_strand_id
1 'polypeptide(L)'
;MTFAFESAALLSPWAYDGIIKSSKIMPRSVLSRAPSQDKSTGRLRAKTTCDNDQYAKLLNGFPNLTKSLCMDQTVQHNVRHHIKIFGTPVFAKARHLAHDRLPIAKMEFQHMLNLDHIRQSSSNYSSPLHMVPKKGTLD
;
A
#
# COMPACT_ATOMS: atom_id res chain seq x y z
N MET A 1 12.91 24.34 44.49
CA MET A 1 11.95 23.51 45.27
C MET A 1 10.83 24.47 45.65
N THR A 2 9.58 24.40 45.18
CA THR A 2 8.70 23.29 44.79
C THR A 2 7.65 23.79 43.78
N PHE A 3 7.19 22.89 42.92
CA PHE A 3 6.05 23.09 42.02
C PHE A 3 4.74 23.18 42.80
N ALA A 4 3.76 23.94 42.28
CA ALA A 4 2.36 23.80 42.66
C ALA A 4 1.51 23.72 41.37
N PHE A 5 0.78 22.63 41.27
CA PHE A 5 -0.10 22.20 40.20
C PHE A 5 -1.50 22.09 40.83
N GLU A 6 -2.48 22.82 40.29
CA GLU A 6 -3.91 22.73 40.60
C GLU A 6 -4.64 23.43 39.44
N SER A 7 -5.75 22.98 38.86
CA SER A 7 -6.75 22.02 39.30
C SER A 7 -7.48 21.43 38.08
N ALA A 8 -8.12 20.27 38.31
CA ALA A 8 -8.87 19.49 37.35
C ALA A 8 -10.25 20.09 37.02
N ALA A 9 -10.66 19.97 35.75
CA ALA A 9 -12.06 19.94 35.36
C ALA A 9 -12.30 18.70 34.49
N LEU A 10 -13.17 17.82 34.97
CA LEU A 10 -13.63 16.58 34.35
C LEU A 10 -14.80 16.83 33.38
N LEU A 11 -15.09 15.79 32.56
CA LEU A 11 -16.35 15.47 31.83
C LEU A 11 -16.44 16.02 30.38
N SER A 12 -16.49 15.24 29.29
CA SER A 12 -16.73 13.79 29.11
C SER A 12 -16.28 13.27 27.73
N PRO A 13 -15.55 12.14 27.66
CA PRO A 13 -15.62 11.17 26.55
C PRO A 13 -16.73 10.15 26.82
N TRP A 14 -17.28 9.53 25.78
CA TRP A 14 -18.28 8.44 25.75
C TRP A 14 -19.72 8.80 26.19
N ALA A 15 -20.55 9.19 25.22
CA ALA A 15 -21.99 8.99 25.28
C ALA A 15 -22.34 8.02 24.15
N TYR A 16 -22.34 6.73 24.49
CA TYR A 16 -22.81 5.63 23.66
C TYR A 16 -23.97 5.01 24.42
N ASP A 17 -25.21 5.24 23.96
CA ASP A 17 -26.46 4.58 24.34
C ASP A 17 -27.56 5.14 23.41
N GLY A 18 -28.47 4.43 22.74
CA GLY A 18 -28.79 3.01 22.65
C GLY A 18 -29.65 2.79 21.37
N ILE A 19 -29.58 1.62 20.73
CA ILE A 19 -30.58 0.54 20.78
C ILE A 19 -31.98 0.91 20.23
N ILE A 20 -32.27 0.47 19.00
CA ILE A 20 -33.61 -0.05 18.65
C ILE A 20 -33.43 -1.52 18.25
N LYS A 21 -34.04 -2.39 19.06
CA LYS A 21 -34.27 -3.80 18.77
C LYS A 21 -35.42 -3.91 17.76
N SER A 22 -35.24 -4.69 16.71
CA SER A 22 -36.37 -5.47 16.17
C SER A 22 -35.87 -6.81 15.64
N SER A 23 -36.61 -7.84 16.00
CA SER A 23 -36.29 -9.25 16.00
C SER A 23 -36.80 -9.98 14.75
N LYS A 24 -36.03 -10.98 14.31
CA LYS A 24 -36.39 -12.25 13.63
C LYS A 24 -37.35 -12.19 12.43
N ILE A 25 -36.89 -12.72 11.29
CA ILE A 25 -37.39 -13.94 10.63
C ILE A 25 -36.32 -14.42 9.61
N MET A 26 -35.80 -15.63 9.82
CA MET A 26 -35.25 -16.53 8.80
C MET A 26 -36.34 -17.61 8.60
N PRO A 27 -36.52 -18.24 7.42
CA PRO A 27 -35.42 -18.95 6.74
C PRO A 27 -35.50 -19.00 5.19
N ARG A 28 -34.39 -19.30 4.51
CA ARG A 28 -34.27 -20.45 3.59
C ARG A 28 -32.85 -20.59 3.07
N SER A 29 -32.29 -21.77 3.28
CA SER A 29 -31.05 -22.28 2.72
C SER A 29 -31.03 -22.20 1.18
N VAL A 30 -29.98 -21.60 0.62
CA VAL A 30 -29.47 -21.97 -0.71
C VAL A 30 -27.96 -22.09 -0.59
N LEU A 31 -27.47 -23.23 -1.08
CA LEU A 31 -26.12 -23.76 -0.99
C LEU A 31 -24.99 -22.73 -0.94
N SER A 32 -24.08 -22.96 0.01
CA SER A 32 -22.72 -22.47 0.02
C SER A 32 -22.05 -22.70 -1.33
N ARG A 33 -21.93 -21.66 -2.15
CA ARG A 33 -20.82 -21.58 -3.11
C ARG A 33 -19.59 -21.14 -2.32
N ALA A 34 -18.71 -22.09 -2.10
CA ALA A 34 -17.36 -21.81 -1.60
C ALA A 34 -16.73 -20.70 -2.44
N PRO A 35 -16.01 -19.73 -1.85
CA PRO A 35 -15.11 -18.89 -2.63
C PRO A 35 -14.08 -19.82 -3.27
N SER A 36 -14.14 -19.96 -4.59
CA SER A 36 -13.05 -20.53 -5.36
C SER A 36 -11.81 -19.69 -5.05
N GLN A 37 -10.93 -20.23 -4.21
CA GLN A 37 -9.57 -19.73 -4.05
C GLN A 37 -8.85 -20.05 -5.35
N ASP A 38 -9.02 -19.23 -6.37
CA ASP A 38 -8.00 -19.13 -7.40
C ASP A 38 -7.04 -18.02 -6.98
N LYS A 39 -6.22 -18.33 -5.96
CA LYS A 39 -5.01 -17.58 -5.69
C LYS A 39 -3.91 -18.09 -6.61
N SER A 40 -4.07 -17.85 -7.89
CA SER A 40 -2.95 -17.84 -8.82
C SER A 40 -2.94 -16.49 -9.54
N THR A 41 -2.63 -15.43 -8.79
CA THR A 41 -1.85 -14.34 -9.40
C THR A 41 -0.47 -14.92 -9.68
N GLY A 42 -0.41 -15.79 -10.70
CA GLY A 42 0.80 -16.36 -11.20
C GLY A 42 1.66 -15.19 -11.61
N ARG A 43 2.77 -14.99 -10.90
CA ARG A 43 3.81 -14.07 -11.31
C ARG A 43 4.15 -14.41 -12.75
N LEU A 44 3.71 -13.57 -13.70
CA LEU A 44 3.96 -13.79 -15.12
C LEU A 44 5.47 -13.71 -15.31
N ARG A 45 6.12 -14.87 -15.27
CA ARG A 45 7.52 -15.01 -15.58
C ARG A 45 7.63 -14.94 -17.08
N ALA A 46 8.37 -13.97 -17.59
CA ALA A 46 8.80 -14.00 -18.98
C ALA A 46 9.51 -15.35 -19.20
N LYS A 47 8.85 -16.25 -19.92
CA LYS A 47 9.39 -17.54 -20.33
C LYS A 47 9.72 -17.41 -21.81
N THR A 48 10.99 -17.55 -22.15
CA THR A 48 11.42 -17.61 -23.54
C THR A 48 10.90 -18.93 -24.12
N THR A 49 9.88 -18.88 -24.97
CA THR A 49 9.27 -20.05 -25.60
C THR A 49 9.98 -20.38 -26.91
N CYS A 50 11.21 -20.88 -26.84
CA CYS A 50 11.91 -21.50 -27.97
C CYS A 50 13.28 -22.03 -27.52
N ASP A 51 13.40 -23.34 -27.35
CA ASP A 51 14.64 -23.99 -26.89
C ASP A 51 15.80 -23.91 -27.90
N ASN A 52 15.51 -23.51 -29.15
CA ASN A 52 16.48 -23.42 -30.25
C ASN A 52 16.89 -21.99 -30.64
N ASP A 53 16.42 -20.96 -29.92
CA ASP A 53 16.80 -19.57 -30.23
C ASP A 53 18.12 -19.20 -29.54
N GLN A 54 19.05 -18.60 -30.30
CA GLN A 54 20.35 -18.14 -29.78
C GLN A 54 20.19 -17.17 -28.60
N TYR A 55 19.12 -16.37 -28.61
CA TYR A 55 18.82 -15.42 -27.53
C TYR A 55 18.29 -16.13 -26.27
N ALA A 56 17.56 -17.24 -26.43
CA ALA A 56 17.11 -18.05 -25.30
C ALA A 56 18.31 -18.63 -24.53
N LYS A 57 19.34 -19.10 -25.24
CA LYS A 57 20.60 -19.58 -24.63
C LYS A 57 21.32 -18.47 -23.84
N LEU A 58 21.40 -17.26 -24.40
CA LEU A 58 21.99 -16.11 -23.71
C LEU A 58 21.22 -15.72 -22.45
N LEU A 59 19.90 -15.63 -22.52
CA LEU A 59 19.05 -15.30 -21.38
C LEU A 59 19.10 -16.38 -20.28
N ASN A 60 19.21 -17.65 -20.66
CA ASN A 60 19.40 -18.76 -19.73
C ASN A 60 20.77 -18.75 -19.05
N GLY A 61 21.82 -18.22 -19.72
CA GLY A 61 23.14 -18.01 -19.12
C GLY A 61 23.16 -16.94 -18.03
N PHE A 62 22.22 -15.98 -18.06
CA PHE A 62 22.10 -14.90 -17.09
C PHE A 62 20.73 -14.90 -16.40
N PRO A 63 20.40 -15.93 -15.61
CA PRO A 63 19.08 -16.05 -14.98
C PRO A 63 18.80 -14.92 -13.99
N ASN A 64 19.82 -14.20 -13.51
CA ASN A 64 19.65 -13.06 -12.61
C ASN A 64 19.09 -11.82 -13.32
N LEU A 65 19.27 -11.69 -14.64
CA LEU A 65 18.70 -10.59 -15.42
C LEU A 65 17.22 -10.81 -15.74
N THR A 66 16.80 -12.06 -15.86
CA THR A 66 15.43 -12.46 -16.21
C THR A 66 14.55 -12.77 -15.00
N LYS A 67 15.16 -13.02 -13.83
CA LYS A 67 14.42 -13.03 -12.56
C LYS A 67 13.87 -11.63 -12.35
N SER A 68 12.55 -11.50 -12.39
CA SER A 68 11.86 -10.37 -11.79
C SER A 68 12.40 -10.16 -10.38
N LEU A 69 12.91 -8.96 -10.10
CA LEU A 69 13.52 -8.59 -8.82
C LEU A 69 12.63 -9.09 -7.69
N CYS A 70 13.17 -9.97 -6.84
CA CYS A 70 12.45 -10.44 -5.67
C CYS A 70 12.43 -9.30 -4.66
N MET A 71 11.28 -9.04 -4.04
CA MET A 71 11.14 -7.98 -3.04
C MET A 71 12.09 -8.18 -1.85
N ASP A 72 12.52 -9.43 -1.63
CA ASP A 72 13.44 -9.82 -0.56
C ASP A 72 14.93 -9.80 -0.98
N GLN A 73 15.27 -9.32 -2.18
CA GLN A 73 16.67 -9.20 -2.57
C GLN A 73 17.34 -8.07 -1.78
N THR A 74 18.16 -8.45 -0.81
CA THR A 74 19.01 -7.51 -0.10
C THR A 74 19.98 -6.85 -1.07
N VAL A 75 19.99 -5.51 -1.09
CA VAL A 75 20.94 -4.74 -1.90
C VAL A 75 22.36 -5.14 -1.47
N GLN A 76 23.15 -5.66 -2.41
CA GLN A 76 24.48 -6.20 -2.10
C GLN A 76 25.52 -5.14 -1.71
N HIS A 77 25.23 -3.86 -1.97
CA HIS A 77 26.12 -2.74 -1.67
C HIS A 77 25.55 -1.83 -0.57
N ASN A 78 26.43 -1.22 0.22
CA ASN A 78 26.06 -0.31 1.31
C ASN A 78 26.06 1.17 0.91
N VAL A 79 26.03 1.48 -0.40
CA VAL A 79 25.98 2.86 -0.88
C VAL A 79 24.59 3.41 -0.64
N ARG A 80 24.49 4.57 0.04
CA ARG A 80 23.24 5.27 0.30
C ARG A 80 23.28 6.65 -0.32
N HIS A 81 22.20 7.04 -0.99
CA HIS A 81 22.05 8.39 -1.52
C HIS A 81 21.72 9.36 -0.37
N HIS A 82 22.49 10.45 -0.25
CA HIS A 82 22.22 11.54 0.68
C HIS A 82 21.85 12.79 -0.11
N ILE A 83 20.60 13.23 0.02
CA ILE A 83 20.13 14.48 -0.59
C ILE A 83 20.49 15.62 0.37
N LYS A 84 21.42 16.49 -0.04
CA LYS A 84 21.77 17.69 0.71
C LYS A 84 20.64 18.72 0.51
N ILE A 85 20.00 19.13 1.60
CA ILE A 85 18.94 20.13 1.59
C ILE A 85 19.43 21.37 2.34
N PHE A 86 19.17 22.55 1.78
CA PHE A 86 19.46 23.84 2.41
C PHE A 86 18.15 24.59 2.66
N GLY A 87 17.99 25.18 3.84
CA GLY A 87 16.79 25.93 4.22
C GLY A 87 15.71 25.12 4.94
N THR A 88 14.54 25.74 5.10
CA THR A 88 13.41 25.21 5.87
C THR A 88 12.61 24.16 5.08
N PRO A 89 12.08 23.12 5.72
CA PRO A 89 11.25 22.12 5.06
C PRO A 89 10.00 22.70 4.40
N VAL A 90 9.68 22.18 3.20
CA VAL A 90 8.46 22.54 2.48
C VAL A 90 7.31 21.64 2.92
N PHE A 91 6.21 22.26 3.35
CA PHE A 91 5.00 21.58 3.77
C PHE A 91 3.78 22.01 2.95
N ALA A 92 3.06 21.04 2.41
CA ALA A 92 1.76 21.22 1.80
C ALA A 92 0.68 20.52 2.63
N LYS A 93 -0.48 21.16 2.78
CA LYS A 93 -1.65 20.54 3.41
C LYS A 93 -2.18 19.40 2.52
N ALA A 94 -2.69 18.35 3.16
CA ALA A 94 -3.36 17.26 2.46
C ALA A 94 -4.54 17.80 1.64
N ARG A 95 -4.64 17.36 0.38
CA ARG A 95 -5.73 17.75 -0.52
C ARG A 95 -6.77 16.63 -0.59
N HIS A 96 -8.04 17.02 -0.63
CA HIS A 96 -9.14 16.09 -0.75
C HIS A 96 -9.08 15.37 -2.11
N LEU A 97 -9.23 14.05 -2.10
CA LEU A 97 -9.36 13.24 -3.30
C LEU A 97 -10.84 12.99 -3.59
N ALA A 98 -11.19 12.86 -4.88
CA ALA A 98 -12.52 12.42 -5.27
C ALA A 98 -12.80 11.02 -4.71
N HIS A 99 -14.09 10.73 -4.48
CA HIS A 99 -14.54 9.47 -3.88
C HIS A 99 -13.98 8.23 -4.60
N ASP A 100 -13.92 8.27 -5.93
CA ASP A 100 -13.49 7.12 -6.74
C ASP A 100 -11.97 6.91 -6.70
N ARG A 101 -11.20 7.97 -6.42
CA ARG A 101 -9.73 7.96 -6.42
C ARG A 101 -9.15 7.56 -5.07
N LEU A 102 -9.84 7.90 -3.98
CA LEU A 102 -9.42 7.58 -2.62
C LEU A 102 -9.19 6.07 -2.38
N PRO A 103 -10.10 5.15 -2.76
CA PRO A 103 -9.88 3.71 -2.54
C PRO A 103 -8.70 3.18 -3.36
N ILE A 104 -8.53 3.65 -4.59
CA ILE A 104 -7.40 3.29 -5.47
C ILE A 104 -6.07 3.70 -4.82
N ALA A 105 -5.99 4.96 -4.33
CA ALA A 105 -4.80 5.44 -3.64
C ALA A 105 -4.48 4.61 -2.39
N LYS A 106 -5.49 4.30 -1.57
CA LYS A 106 -5.30 3.49 -0.35
C LYS A 106 -4.77 2.09 -0.67
N MET A 107 -5.35 1.43 -1.67
CA MET A 107 -4.93 0.11 -2.11
C MET A 107 -3.48 0.12 -2.60
N GLU A 108 -3.10 1.13 -3.40
CA GLU A 108 -1.73 1.24 -3.91
C GLU A 108 -0.72 1.51 -2.78
N PHE A 109 -1.02 2.42 -1.85
CA PHE A 109 -0.14 2.64 -0.70
C PHE A 109 0.00 1.41 0.19
N GLN A 110 -1.08 0.65 0.39
CA GLN A 110 -1.01 -0.63 1.11
C GLN A 110 -0.14 -1.64 0.36
N HIS A 111 -0.26 -1.72 -0.96
CA HIS A 111 0.60 -2.55 -1.78
C HIS A 111 2.08 -2.17 -1.61
N MET A 112 2.40 -0.88 -1.72
CA MET A 112 3.78 -0.38 -1.55
C MET A 112 4.33 -0.62 -0.13
N LEU A 113 3.48 -0.56 0.91
CA LEU A 113 3.87 -0.92 2.27
C LEU A 113 4.20 -2.42 2.38
N ASN A 114 3.40 -3.28 1.75
CA ASN A 114 3.66 -4.72 1.74
C ASN A 114 4.92 -5.11 0.96
N LEU A 115 5.35 -4.28 0.01
CA LEU A 115 6.61 -4.44 -0.73
C LEU A 115 7.81 -3.79 0.00
N ASP A 116 7.62 -3.20 1.19
CA ASP A 116 8.63 -2.45 1.93
C ASP A 116 9.29 -1.29 1.15
N HIS A 117 8.63 -0.80 0.08
CA HIS A 117 9.11 0.33 -0.71
C HIS A 117 8.93 1.67 0.01
N ILE A 118 7.90 1.76 0.87
CA ILE A 118 7.59 2.93 1.67
C ILE A 118 7.46 2.56 3.14
N ARG A 119 7.61 3.56 4.02
CA ARG A 119 7.35 3.40 5.46
C ARG A 119 6.65 4.63 6.00
N GLN A 120 5.94 4.47 7.11
CA GLN A 120 5.42 5.60 7.86
C GLN A 120 6.57 6.45 8.40
N SER A 121 6.41 7.76 8.37
CA SER A 121 7.40 8.71 8.89
C SER A 121 6.71 9.93 9.47
N SER A 122 7.38 10.57 10.43
CA SER A 122 6.98 11.82 11.06
C SER A 122 7.86 12.98 10.57
N SER A 123 7.91 13.18 9.24
CA SER A 123 8.77 14.20 8.64
C SER A 123 8.08 15.56 8.54
N ASN A 124 8.86 16.65 8.65
CA ASN A 124 8.36 18.01 8.44
C ASN A 124 8.13 18.36 6.95
N TYR A 125 8.53 17.47 6.03
CA TYR A 125 8.32 17.63 4.60
C TYR A 125 6.97 17.00 4.20
N SER A 126 6.21 17.68 3.35
CA SER A 126 4.99 17.11 2.78
C SER A 126 4.68 17.71 1.40
N SER A 127 4.45 16.84 0.42
CA SER A 127 4.01 17.20 -0.93
C SER A 127 2.62 16.62 -1.20
N PRO A 128 1.73 17.33 -1.92
CA PRO A 128 0.38 16.85 -2.17
C PRO A 128 0.36 15.72 -3.21
N LEU A 129 -0.52 14.73 -3.02
CA LEU A 129 -0.74 13.67 -4.01
C LEU A 129 -1.60 14.17 -5.17
N HIS A 130 -1.19 13.86 -6.40
CA HIS A 130 -1.96 14.14 -7.62
C HIS A 130 -2.13 12.84 -8.40
N MET A 131 -3.39 12.45 -8.62
CA MET A 131 -3.74 11.23 -9.37
C MET A 131 -4.23 11.60 -10.76
N VAL A 132 -3.61 10.99 -11.77
CA VAL A 132 -3.93 11.18 -13.19
C VAL A 132 -4.22 9.82 -13.80
N PRO A 133 -5.32 9.65 -14.55
CA PRO A 133 -5.58 8.42 -15.27
C PRO A 133 -4.50 8.20 -16.34
N LYS A 134 -3.97 6.97 -16.40
CA LYS A 134 -3.01 6.59 -17.42
C LYS A 134 -3.76 6.23 -18.70
N LYS A 135 -3.30 6.76 -19.85
CA LYS A 135 -3.87 6.41 -21.15
C LYS A 135 -3.70 4.92 -21.42
N GLY A 136 -4.79 4.22 -21.77
CA GLY A 136 -4.77 2.81 -22.18
C GLY A 136 -5.24 1.79 -21.13
N THR A 137 -5.62 2.24 -19.94
CA THR A 137 -6.40 1.43 -18.99
C THR A 137 -7.88 1.73 -19.28
N LEU A 138 -8.63 0.76 -19.82
CA LEU A 138 -10.09 0.88 -19.93
C LEU A 138 -10.65 0.88 -18.51
N ASP A 139 -11.42 1.93 -18.18
CA ASP A 139 -12.20 2.02 -16.93
C ASP A 139 -13.34 1.00 -16.92
#